data_AF-A0A346BWP8-F1
#
_entry.id   AF-A0A346BWP8-F1
#
_cell.length_a   1.000
_cell.length_b   1.000
_cell.length_c   1.000
_cell.angle_alpha   90.00
_cell.angle_beta   90.00
_cell.angle_gamma   90.00
#
_symmetry.space_group_name_H-M   'P 1'
#
loop_
_entity.id
_entity.type
_entity.pdbx_description
1 polymer ?
#
loop_
_entity_poly.entity_id
_entity_poly.type
_entity_poly.pdbx_seq_one_letter_code
_entity_poly.pdbx_strand_id
1 'polypeptide(L)'
;MAHTDQTDQTMRRVLRREIAGTIGLLTDEHDFRAMRRYRSFTFHDHTAYLRQVESLLRARAAQGTHTTVALFDPDEYADFCTAAGLDADASASRARFTAELATHGPTVPYAGQPLTDLLPALVDEAVRQATWEYTSTLLARLGNCATCGEDLGRAAFTRASGLLRRVLETAPPGSRHLVCSVSGHPQETLVSVLLVDEETDGTPHIDEAEGLEFTSVLALGLATHSPGGLVMRISAPGGPDRIHGWSLRGYGLEPLTAAQVFDAYCTDAESGDLISPESNVDYCAPPDLGADRLPPGHHH
;
A
#
# COMPACT_ATOMS: atom_id res chain seq x y z
N MET A 1 35.46 -22.91 -34.69
CA MET A 1 35.41 -22.53 -33.26
C MET A 1 34.76 -21.16 -33.03
N ALA A 2 34.92 -20.16 -33.89
CA ALA A 2 34.26 -18.84 -33.72
C ALA A 2 32.72 -18.85 -33.85
N HIS A 3 32.13 -19.80 -34.58
CA HIS A 3 30.69 -19.84 -34.85
C HIS A 3 29.85 -20.35 -33.65
N THR A 4 30.46 -21.12 -32.74
CA THR A 4 29.83 -21.64 -31.52
C THR A 4 29.82 -20.60 -30.40
N ASP A 5 30.87 -19.80 -30.25
CA ASP A 5 30.94 -18.72 -29.24
C ASP A 5 29.94 -17.59 -29.53
N GLN A 6 29.74 -17.25 -30.80
CA GLN A 6 28.80 -16.20 -31.18
C GLN A 6 27.33 -16.64 -31.02
N THR A 7 27.05 -17.94 -31.22
CA THR A 7 25.73 -18.53 -30.98
C THR A 7 25.44 -18.59 -29.47
N ASP A 8 26.41 -18.99 -28.65
CA ASP A 8 26.26 -19.04 -27.18
C ASP A 8 26.09 -17.64 -26.56
N GLN A 9 26.83 -16.63 -27.03
CA GLN A 9 26.61 -15.23 -26.64
C GLN A 9 25.22 -14.72 -27.03
N THR A 10 24.72 -15.12 -28.20
CA THR A 10 23.38 -14.72 -28.68
C THR A 10 22.28 -15.40 -27.85
N MET A 11 22.43 -16.69 -27.53
CA MET A 11 21.51 -17.43 -26.66
C MET A 11 21.50 -16.89 -25.23
N ARG A 12 22.67 -16.61 -24.63
CA ARG A 12 22.76 -15.98 -23.30
C ARG A 12 22.13 -14.58 -23.28
N ARG A 13 22.20 -13.84 -24.38
CA ARG A 13 21.55 -12.52 -24.50
C ARG A 13 20.02 -12.65 -24.56
N VAL A 14 19.49 -13.64 -25.28
CA VAL A 14 18.05 -13.92 -25.31
C VAL A 14 17.55 -14.32 -23.92
N LEU A 15 18.22 -15.28 -23.27
CA LEU A 15 17.87 -15.73 -21.91
C LEU A 15 17.91 -14.59 -20.89
N ARG A 16 18.87 -13.65 -20.99
CA ARG A 16 18.92 -12.48 -20.10
C ARG A 16 17.74 -11.52 -20.25
N ARG A 17 17.07 -11.50 -21.41
CA ARG A 17 15.87 -10.67 -21.62
C ARG A 17 14.63 -11.29 -20.97
N GLU A 18 14.60 -12.61 -20.88
CA GLU A 18 13.50 -13.39 -20.29
C GLU A 18 13.56 -13.42 -18.75
N ILE A 19 14.69 -13.03 -18.14
CA ILE A 19 14.86 -12.99 -16.69
C ILE A 19 14.30 -11.68 -16.13
N ALA A 20 13.20 -11.76 -15.39
CA ALA A 20 12.78 -10.67 -14.51
C ALA A 20 13.78 -10.51 -13.35
N GLY A 21 14.00 -9.28 -12.88
CA GLY A 21 14.90 -9.05 -11.75
C GLY A 21 14.51 -7.86 -10.89
N THR A 22 15.00 -7.86 -9.66
CA THR A 22 14.73 -6.82 -8.67
C THR A 22 15.99 -6.04 -8.35
N ILE A 23 15.85 -4.74 -8.14
CA ILE A 23 16.92 -3.85 -7.67
C ILE A 23 16.49 -3.23 -6.34
N GLY A 24 17.26 -3.47 -5.28
CA GLY A 24 17.11 -2.76 -4.02
C GLY A 24 17.65 -1.33 -4.15
N LEU A 25 16.84 -0.35 -3.76
CA LEU A 25 17.12 1.08 -3.90
C LEU A 25 17.18 1.77 -2.54
N LEU A 26 18.28 2.49 -2.29
CA LEU A 26 18.45 3.38 -1.15
C LEU A 26 17.87 4.75 -1.54
N THR A 27 16.65 5.04 -1.08
CA THR A 27 15.85 6.17 -1.56
C THR A 27 16.29 7.49 -0.94
N ASP A 28 16.77 7.49 0.30
CA ASP A 28 17.26 8.68 0.99
C ASP A 28 18.76 8.61 1.35
N GLU A 29 19.28 9.76 1.79
CA GLU A 29 20.70 9.94 2.08
C GLU A 29 21.12 9.31 3.41
N HIS A 30 20.22 9.18 4.39
CA HIS A 30 20.51 8.55 5.67
C HIS A 30 20.82 7.06 5.46
N ASP A 31 19.94 6.36 4.75
CA ASP A 31 20.10 4.95 4.42
C ASP A 31 21.34 4.69 3.56
N PHE A 32 21.57 5.56 2.59
CA PHE A 32 22.79 5.52 1.80
C PHE A 32 24.05 5.62 2.66
N ARG A 33 24.07 6.54 3.64
CA ARG A 33 25.20 6.69 4.57
C ARG A 33 25.35 5.47 5.48
N ALA A 34 24.27 4.86 5.93
CA ALA A 34 24.32 3.63 6.72
C ALA A 34 25.04 2.50 5.95
N MET A 35 24.76 2.36 4.65
CA MET A 35 25.42 1.36 3.79
C MET A 35 26.91 1.63 3.56
N ARG A 36 27.39 2.88 3.67
CA ARG A 36 28.81 3.22 3.51
C ARG A 36 29.73 2.62 4.58
N ARG A 37 29.20 2.04 5.66
CA ARG A 37 29.98 1.30 6.65
C ARG A 37 30.58 -0.01 6.09
N TYR A 38 29.98 -0.55 5.04
CA TYR A 38 30.41 -1.78 4.38
C TYR A 38 31.44 -1.47 3.28
N ARG A 39 32.64 -2.06 3.36
CA ARG A 39 33.77 -1.71 2.48
C ARG A 39 33.52 -2.06 1.01
N SER A 40 32.71 -3.08 0.77
CA SER A 40 32.30 -3.51 -0.58
C SER A 40 31.24 -2.60 -1.22
N PHE A 41 30.64 -1.67 -0.46
CA PHE A 41 29.73 -0.67 -0.96
C PHE A 41 30.52 0.57 -1.40
N THR A 42 30.96 0.58 -2.66
CA THR A 42 31.95 1.54 -3.17
C THR A 42 31.36 2.88 -3.63
N PHE A 43 30.08 3.16 -3.37
CA PHE A 43 29.47 4.44 -3.72
C PHE A 43 29.80 5.50 -2.66
N HIS A 44 30.00 6.74 -3.10
CA HIS A 44 30.44 7.84 -2.22
C HIS A 44 29.48 9.02 -2.17
N ASP A 45 28.63 9.16 -3.18
CA ASP A 45 27.66 10.24 -3.34
C ASP A 45 26.29 9.65 -3.69
N HIS A 46 25.27 10.03 -2.93
CA HIS A 46 23.91 9.48 -3.08
C HIS A 46 23.29 9.88 -4.42
N THR A 47 23.48 11.13 -4.84
CA THR A 47 22.96 11.61 -6.13
C THR A 47 23.59 10.84 -7.31
N ALA A 48 24.91 10.61 -7.26
CA ALA A 48 25.60 9.81 -8.27
C ALA A 48 25.16 8.34 -8.26
N TYR A 49 24.91 7.77 -7.07
CA TYR A 49 24.34 6.44 -6.93
C TYR A 49 22.97 6.34 -7.62
N LEU A 50 22.04 7.26 -7.34
CA LEU A 50 20.71 7.28 -7.97
C LEU A 50 20.80 7.40 -9.50
N ARG A 51 21.65 8.31 -10.02
CA ARG A 51 21.88 8.42 -11.47
C ARG A 51 22.41 7.14 -12.10
N GLN A 52 23.30 6.42 -11.39
CA GLN A 52 23.86 5.16 -11.87
C GLN A 52 22.81 4.04 -11.87
N VAL A 53 21.97 3.98 -10.84
CA VAL A 53 20.85 3.02 -10.78
C VAL A 53 19.82 3.33 -11.86
N GLU A 54 19.46 4.59 -12.08
CA GLU A 54 18.56 4.99 -13.16
C GLU A 54 19.11 4.59 -14.54
N SER A 55 20.40 4.83 -14.78
CA SER A 55 21.06 4.42 -16.02
C SER A 55 21.01 2.90 -16.23
N LEU A 56 21.17 2.12 -15.16
CA LEU A 56 21.04 0.66 -15.19
C LEU A 56 19.60 0.22 -15.49
N LEU A 57 18.60 0.83 -14.84
CA LEU A 57 17.18 0.56 -15.06
C LEU A 57 16.78 0.84 -16.51
N ARG A 58 17.15 2.01 -17.04
CA ARG A 58 16.91 2.38 -18.45
C ARG A 58 17.58 1.39 -19.41
N ALA A 59 18.81 0.97 -19.12
CA ALA A 59 19.51 -0.01 -19.95
C ALA A 59 18.83 -1.39 -19.95
N ARG A 60 18.25 -1.82 -18.83
CA ARG A 60 17.46 -3.06 -18.74
C ARG A 60 16.12 -2.94 -19.46
N ALA A 61 15.41 -1.84 -19.28
CA ALA A 61 14.15 -1.57 -19.98
C ALA A 61 14.35 -1.54 -21.50
N ALA A 62 15.41 -0.90 -22.00
CA ALA A 62 15.76 -0.89 -23.43
C ALA A 62 16.12 -2.28 -23.99
N GLN A 63 16.48 -3.24 -23.13
CA GLN A 63 16.73 -4.62 -23.50
C GLN A 63 15.46 -5.48 -23.46
N GLY A 64 14.31 -4.94 -23.02
CA GLY A 64 13.05 -5.65 -22.85
C GLY A 64 12.98 -6.47 -21.55
N THR A 65 13.87 -6.20 -20.59
CA THR A 65 13.90 -6.91 -19.31
C THR A 65 12.92 -6.28 -18.31
N HIS A 66 11.98 -7.08 -17.80
CA HIS A 66 11.11 -6.67 -16.71
C HIS A 66 11.92 -6.49 -15.42
N THR A 67 11.92 -5.27 -14.88
CA THR A 67 12.67 -4.96 -13.65
C THR A 67 11.71 -4.40 -12.62
N THR A 68 11.76 -4.92 -11.40
CA THR A 68 11.11 -4.33 -10.23
C THR A 68 12.13 -3.62 -9.37
N VAL A 69 11.67 -2.62 -8.62
CA VAL A 69 12.49 -1.87 -7.67
C VAL A 69 11.87 -2.09 -6.29
N ALA A 70 12.72 -2.36 -5.31
CA ALA A 70 12.33 -2.55 -3.91
C ALA A 70 13.03 -1.51 -3.03
N LEU A 71 12.38 -1.10 -1.95
CA LEU A 71 13.02 -0.28 -0.92
C LEU A 71 14.10 -1.12 -0.24
N PHE A 72 15.32 -0.60 -0.11
CA PHE A 72 16.39 -1.28 0.62
C PHE A 72 16.64 -0.56 1.93
N ASP A 73 16.14 -1.13 3.03
CA ASP A 73 16.41 -0.65 4.38
C ASP A 73 17.73 -1.28 4.92
N PRO A 74 18.74 -0.46 5.28
CA PRO A 74 20.03 -0.94 5.79
C PRO A 74 19.99 -1.61 7.18
N ASP A 75 19.00 -1.28 7.99
CA ASP A 75 18.80 -1.85 9.33
C ASP A 75 18.11 -3.21 9.21
N GLU A 76 17.05 -3.32 8.39
CA GLU A 76 16.46 -4.62 8.05
C GLU A 76 17.48 -5.56 7.40
N TYR A 77 18.34 -5.03 6.54
CA TYR A 77 19.44 -5.78 5.94
C TYR A 77 20.43 -6.34 6.98
N ALA A 78 20.75 -5.54 8.00
CA ALA A 78 21.66 -5.94 9.06
C ALA A 78 21.04 -7.03 9.95
N ASP A 79 19.76 -6.90 10.26
CA ASP A 79 19.00 -7.90 11.01
C ASP A 79 18.87 -9.21 10.23
N PHE A 80 18.56 -9.13 8.93
CA PHE A 80 18.54 -10.27 8.02
C PHE A 80 19.88 -11.00 8.00
N CYS A 81 21.00 -10.27 7.86
CA CYS A 81 22.33 -10.88 7.87
C CYS A 81 22.65 -11.54 9.21
N THR A 82 22.29 -10.88 10.32
CA THR A 82 22.50 -11.41 11.67
C THR A 82 21.71 -12.70 11.89
N ALA A 83 20.42 -12.69 11.56
CA ALA A 83 19.53 -13.85 11.70
C ALA A 83 19.98 -15.03 10.82
N ALA A 84 20.48 -14.76 9.61
CA ALA A 84 20.93 -15.79 8.67
C ALA A 84 22.41 -16.17 8.82
N GLY A 85 23.17 -15.52 9.72
CA GLY A 85 24.61 -15.74 9.89
C GLY A 85 25.45 -15.39 8.66
N LEU A 86 25.04 -14.35 7.91
CA LEU A 86 25.68 -13.89 6.69
C LEU A 86 26.65 -12.74 6.96
N ASP A 87 27.72 -12.66 6.14
CA ASP A 87 28.60 -11.49 6.14
C ASP A 87 27.89 -10.30 5.46
N ALA A 88 27.56 -9.28 6.24
CA ALA A 88 26.90 -8.07 5.77
C ALA A 88 27.77 -7.21 4.83
N ASP A 89 29.09 -7.40 4.80
CA ASP A 89 29.96 -6.74 3.81
C ASP A 89 30.05 -7.53 2.49
N ALA A 90 29.45 -8.72 2.37
CA ALA A 90 29.49 -9.46 1.11
C ALA A 90 28.43 -8.95 0.12
N SER A 91 28.84 -8.70 -1.14
CA SER A 91 27.89 -8.34 -2.22
C SER A 91 26.85 -9.44 -2.48
N ALA A 92 27.22 -10.70 -2.26
CA ALA A 92 26.30 -11.84 -2.34
C ALA A 92 25.19 -11.78 -1.27
N SER A 93 25.50 -11.30 -0.06
CA SER A 93 24.50 -11.12 0.99
C SER A 93 23.50 -10.03 0.63
N ARG A 94 23.96 -8.92 0.06
CA ARG A 94 23.06 -7.87 -0.47
C ARG A 94 22.16 -8.40 -1.58
N ALA A 95 22.72 -9.15 -2.52
CA ALA A 95 21.92 -9.76 -3.59
C ALA A 95 20.87 -10.75 -3.05
N ARG A 96 21.22 -11.52 -2.01
CA ARG A 96 20.28 -12.42 -1.34
C ARG A 96 19.16 -11.65 -0.62
N PHE A 97 19.49 -10.55 0.06
CA PHE A 97 18.48 -9.70 0.67
C PHE A 97 17.58 -9.04 -0.38
N THR A 98 18.12 -8.58 -1.52
CA THR A 98 17.27 -8.10 -2.63
C THR A 98 16.33 -9.17 -3.17
N ALA A 99 16.73 -10.45 -3.15
CA ALA A 99 15.84 -11.56 -3.52
C ALA A 99 14.75 -11.82 -2.47
N GLU A 100 15.04 -11.59 -1.19
CA GLU A 100 14.05 -11.61 -0.10
C GLU A 100 13.01 -10.49 -0.30
N LEU A 101 13.48 -9.26 -0.53
CA LEU A 101 12.64 -8.11 -0.84
C LEU A 101 11.78 -8.33 -2.09
N ALA A 102 12.29 -9.03 -3.10
CA ALA A 102 11.52 -9.37 -4.29
C ALA A 102 10.30 -10.27 -4.02
N THR A 103 10.30 -10.98 -2.89
CA THR A 103 9.25 -11.93 -2.52
C THR A 103 8.31 -11.36 -1.47
N HIS A 104 8.85 -10.62 -0.50
CA HIS A 104 8.12 -10.18 0.70
C HIS A 104 8.16 -8.67 0.95
N GLY A 105 8.99 -7.93 0.21
CA GLY A 105 9.16 -6.50 0.42
C GLY A 105 8.29 -5.65 -0.50
N PRO A 106 8.19 -4.34 -0.21
CA PRO A 106 7.45 -3.40 -1.04
C PRO A 106 8.18 -3.25 -2.38
N THR A 107 7.53 -3.65 -3.47
CA THR A 107 8.13 -3.56 -4.81
C THR A 107 7.22 -2.87 -5.82
N VAL A 108 7.82 -2.06 -6.67
CA VAL A 108 7.14 -1.39 -7.78
C VAL A 108 7.76 -1.78 -9.12
N PRO A 109 6.95 -2.02 -10.16
CA PRO A 109 7.47 -2.29 -11.50
C PRO A 109 8.09 -1.03 -12.12
N TYR A 110 9.25 -1.20 -12.75
CA TYR A 110 9.88 -0.14 -13.53
C TYR A 110 9.39 -0.18 -14.98
N ALA A 111 8.73 0.89 -15.42
CA ALA A 111 8.13 1.03 -16.75
C ALA A 111 8.88 2.01 -17.67
N GLY A 112 10.09 2.47 -17.28
CA GLY A 112 10.91 3.39 -18.08
C GLY A 112 10.82 4.87 -17.67
N GLN A 113 10.05 5.19 -16.64
CA GLN A 113 9.95 6.52 -16.06
C GLN A 113 11.26 6.98 -15.38
N PRO A 114 11.46 8.29 -15.13
CA PRO A 114 12.53 8.79 -14.28
C PRO A 114 12.43 8.25 -12.84
N LEU A 115 13.56 8.13 -12.14
CA LEU A 115 13.54 7.73 -10.72
C LEU A 115 12.78 8.72 -9.84
N THR A 116 12.79 10.01 -10.16
CA THR A 116 12.03 11.04 -9.43
C THR A 116 10.53 10.77 -9.40
N ASP A 117 10.02 10.09 -10.43
CA ASP A 117 8.60 9.79 -10.60
C ASP A 117 8.27 8.41 -10.00
N LEU A 118 9.26 7.50 -9.94
CA LEU A 118 9.13 6.18 -9.32
C LEU A 118 9.22 6.24 -7.79
N LEU A 119 10.08 7.12 -7.25
CA LEU A 119 10.38 7.18 -5.82
C LEU A 119 9.13 7.40 -4.94
N PRO A 120 8.22 8.35 -5.26
CA PRO A 120 6.99 8.52 -4.49
C PRO A 120 6.16 7.22 -4.44
N ALA A 121 5.94 6.57 -5.58
CA ALA A 121 5.18 5.32 -5.62
C ALA A 121 5.83 4.18 -4.81
N LEU A 122 7.17 4.10 -4.79
CA LEU A 122 7.88 3.12 -3.97
C LEU A 122 7.75 3.42 -2.47
N VAL A 123 7.78 4.69 -2.07
CA VAL A 123 7.57 5.09 -0.68
C VAL A 123 6.13 4.81 -0.26
N ASP A 124 5.16 5.14 -1.11
CA ASP A 124 3.74 4.86 -0.86
C ASP A 124 3.51 3.34 -0.67
N GLU A 125 4.12 2.49 -1.50
CA GLU A 125 4.09 1.04 -1.33
C GLU A 125 4.68 0.59 0.01
N ALA A 126 5.82 1.14 0.42
CA ALA A 126 6.46 0.81 1.67
C ALA A 126 5.60 1.21 2.89
N VAL A 127 4.97 2.39 2.84
CA VAL A 127 4.05 2.87 3.88
C VAL A 127 2.82 1.97 3.96
N ARG A 128 2.26 1.56 2.81
CA ARG A 128 1.15 0.61 2.74
C ARG A 128 1.49 -0.72 3.38
N GLN A 129 2.62 -1.32 2.99
CA GLN A 129 3.05 -2.59 3.56
C GLN A 129 3.24 -2.49 5.09
N ALA A 130 3.93 -1.44 5.56
CA ALA A 130 4.13 -1.21 6.99
C ALA A 130 2.80 -1.04 7.74
N THR A 131 1.83 -0.34 7.16
CA THR A 131 0.47 -0.17 7.72
C THR A 131 -0.25 -1.51 7.82
N TRP A 132 -0.17 -2.35 6.79
CA TRP A 132 -0.74 -3.69 6.80
C TRP A 132 -0.08 -4.60 7.86
N GLU A 133 1.24 -4.60 7.97
CA GLU A 133 1.96 -5.41 8.97
C GLU A 133 1.63 -4.98 10.40
N TYR A 134 1.58 -3.66 10.63
CA TYR A 134 1.19 -3.09 11.92
C TYR A 134 -0.24 -3.45 12.31
N THR A 135 -1.20 -3.23 11.41
CA THR A 135 -2.63 -3.56 11.66
C THR A 135 -2.84 -5.05 11.86
N SER A 136 -2.19 -5.91 11.06
CA SER A 136 -2.22 -7.36 11.21
C SER A 136 -1.69 -7.80 12.58
N THR A 137 -0.60 -7.19 13.04
CA THR A 137 -0.03 -7.45 14.37
C THR A 137 -1.01 -7.06 15.48
N LEU A 138 -1.67 -5.90 15.36
CA LEU A 138 -2.67 -5.46 16.35
C LEU A 138 -3.90 -6.36 16.38
N LEU A 139 -4.42 -6.76 15.21
CA LEU A 139 -5.55 -7.68 15.11
C LEU A 139 -5.23 -9.03 15.74
N ALA A 140 -4.04 -9.58 15.49
CA ALA A 140 -3.59 -10.84 16.10
C ALA A 140 -3.49 -10.75 17.63
N ARG A 141 -3.15 -9.57 18.18
CA ARG A 141 -3.06 -9.34 19.64
C ARG A 141 -4.41 -9.30 20.35
N LEU A 142 -5.53 -9.15 19.62
CA LEU A 142 -6.87 -9.21 20.22
C LEU A 142 -7.18 -10.60 20.81
N GLY A 143 -6.60 -11.65 20.24
CA GLY A 143 -6.79 -13.02 20.68
C GLY A 143 -8.23 -13.52 20.52
N ASN A 144 -8.62 -14.45 21.38
CA ASN A 144 -9.91 -15.14 21.29
C ASN A 144 -10.91 -14.59 22.30
N CYS A 145 -12.18 -14.56 21.91
CA CYS A 145 -13.29 -14.24 22.79
C CYS A 145 -13.35 -15.22 23.97
N ALA A 146 -13.38 -14.70 25.19
CA ALA A 146 -13.44 -15.53 26.40
C ALA A 146 -14.73 -16.37 26.53
N THR A 147 -15.80 -15.97 25.85
CA THR A 147 -17.11 -16.65 25.95
C THR A 147 -17.30 -17.73 24.90
N CYS A 148 -16.97 -17.46 23.63
CA CYS A 148 -17.23 -18.37 22.51
C CYS A 148 -15.97 -18.96 21.86
N GLY A 149 -14.77 -18.47 22.23
CA GLY A 149 -13.49 -18.94 21.69
C GLY A 149 -13.17 -18.44 20.26
N GLU A 150 -14.01 -17.60 19.66
CA GLU A 150 -13.78 -17.04 18.32
C GLU A 150 -12.57 -16.09 18.31
N ASP A 151 -11.76 -16.17 17.26
CA ASP A 151 -10.67 -15.22 16.99
C ASP A 151 -11.25 -13.85 16.63
N LEU A 152 -11.03 -12.87 17.51
CA LEU A 152 -11.61 -11.52 17.39
C LEU A 152 -11.06 -10.76 16.18
N GLY A 153 -9.76 -10.93 15.88
CA GLY A 153 -9.13 -10.28 14.73
C GLY A 153 -9.71 -10.80 13.42
N ARG A 154 -9.85 -12.12 13.29
CA ARG A 154 -10.46 -12.74 12.10
C ARG A 154 -11.93 -12.40 11.94
N ALA A 155 -12.69 -12.35 13.04
CA ALA A 155 -14.09 -11.94 13.01
C ALA A 155 -14.25 -10.48 12.56
N ALA A 156 -13.40 -9.58 13.06
CA ALA A 156 -13.39 -8.19 12.65
C ALA A 156 -13.00 -8.02 11.18
N PHE A 157 -11.98 -8.74 10.70
CA PHE A 157 -11.59 -8.72 9.30
C PHE A 157 -12.74 -9.17 8.38
N THR A 158 -13.39 -10.28 8.70
CA THR A 158 -14.55 -10.79 7.95
C THR A 158 -15.67 -9.76 7.88
N ARG A 159 -15.94 -9.06 8.98
CA ARG A 159 -16.94 -7.98 9.04
C ARG A 159 -16.54 -6.79 8.17
N ALA A 160 -15.28 -6.36 8.25
CA ALA A 160 -14.75 -5.26 7.45
C ALA A 160 -14.85 -5.57 5.95
N SER A 161 -14.47 -6.78 5.52
CA SER A 161 -14.63 -7.21 4.12
C SER A 161 -16.09 -7.17 3.67
N GLY A 162 -17.01 -7.62 4.54
CA GLY A 162 -18.44 -7.57 4.28
C GLY A 162 -18.99 -6.15 4.12
N LEU A 163 -18.52 -5.21 4.95
CA LEU A 163 -18.86 -3.79 4.86
C LEU A 163 -18.30 -3.15 3.59
N LEU A 164 -17.01 -3.36 3.30
CA LEU A 164 -16.36 -2.83 2.09
C LEU A 164 -17.08 -3.30 0.83
N ARG A 165 -17.39 -4.60 0.74
CA ARG A 165 -18.16 -5.16 -0.38
C ARG A 165 -19.51 -4.44 -0.55
N ARG A 166 -20.25 -4.20 0.54
CA ARG A 166 -21.53 -3.48 0.47
C ARG A 166 -21.36 -2.03 0.05
N VAL A 167 -20.33 -1.34 0.51
CA VAL A 167 -20.00 0.03 0.05
C VAL A 167 -19.80 0.04 -1.46
N LEU A 168 -19.01 -0.90 -1.99
CA LEU A 168 -18.71 -0.98 -3.42
C LEU A 168 -19.90 -1.43 -4.28
N GLU A 169 -20.75 -2.32 -3.77
CA GLU A 169 -21.97 -2.80 -4.47
C GLU A 169 -23.08 -1.74 -4.53
N THR A 170 -23.16 -0.87 -3.52
CA THR A 170 -24.17 0.19 -3.45
C THR A 170 -23.71 1.51 -4.04
N ALA A 171 -22.41 1.63 -4.35
CA ALA A 171 -21.83 2.82 -4.96
C ALA A 171 -22.41 3.05 -6.37
N PRO A 172 -22.73 4.31 -6.72
CA PRO A 172 -22.97 4.71 -8.10
C PRO A 172 -21.83 4.32 -9.07
N PRO A 173 -22.11 4.25 -10.38
CA PRO A 173 -21.06 4.03 -11.39
C PRO A 173 -20.01 5.14 -11.40
N GLY A 174 -18.78 4.77 -11.76
CA GLY A 174 -17.59 5.62 -11.84
C GLY A 174 -16.40 5.06 -11.05
N SER A 175 -15.20 5.56 -11.36
CA SER A 175 -13.99 5.26 -10.58
C SER A 175 -14.18 5.74 -9.14
N ARG A 176 -13.84 4.90 -8.17
CA ARG A 176 -13.98 5.23 -6.75
C ARG A 176 -12.62 5.34 -6.10
N HIS A 177 -12.48 6.37 -5.28
CA HIS A 177 -11.35 6.57 -4.39
C HIS A 177 -11.87 6.57 -2.96
N LEU A 178 -11.54 5.51 -2.22
CA LEU A 178 -11.95 5.33 -0.83
C LEU A 178 -10.80 5.67 0.10
N VAL A 179 -11.11 6.35 1.20
CA VAL A 179 -10.16 6.66 2.26
C VAL A 179 -10.77 6.19 3.58
N CYS A 180 -10.06 5.34 4.31
CA CYS A 180 -10.41 4.93 5.66
C CYS A 180 -9.40 5.52 6.64
N SER A 181 -9.89 6.22 7.66
CA SER A 181 -9.08 6.73 8.76
C SER A 181 -9.56 6.15 10.08
N VAL A 182 -8.62 5.69 10.89
CA VAL A 182 -8.88 5.16 12.24
C VAL A 182 -7.88 5.80 13.19
N SER A 183 -8.38 6.48 14.21
CA SER A 183 -7.54 7.03 15.27
C SER A 183 -6.87 5.89 16.03
N GLY A 184 -5.56 5.73 15.89
CA GLY A 184 -4.80 4.74 16.63
C GLY A 184 -4.47 5.24 18.04
N HIS A 185 -4.53 4.34 19.01
CA HIS A 185 -3.89 4.55 20.31
C HIS A 185 -2.47 3.95 20.29
N PRO A 186 -1.43 4.67 20.77
CA PRO A 186 -1.53 5.89 21.56
C PRO A 186 -1.45 7.24 20.82
N GLN A 187 -1.00 7.36 19.55
CA GLN A 187 -0.93 8.69 18.90
C GLN A 187 -1.09 8.78 17.37
N GLU A 188 -1.06 7.67 16.61
CA GLU A 188 -1.04 7.78 15.13
C GLU A 188 -2.38 7.39 14.52
N THR A 189 -2.98 8.31 13.76
CA THR A 189 -4.12 7.99 12.89
C THR A 189 -3.64 7.12 11.75
N LEU A 190 -4.16 5.90 11.67
CA LEU A 190 -3.94 5.04 10.52
C LEU A 190 -4.85 5.49 9.40
N VAL A 191 -4.29 5.67 8.22
CA VAL A 191 -5.01 6.02 7.00
C VAL A 191 -4.66 5.00 5.94
N SER A 192 -5.66 4.44 5.27
CA SER A 192 -5.47 3.61 4.10
C SER A 192 -6.39 4.08 2.96
N VAL A 193 -5.87 3.96 1.75
CA VAL A 193 -6.50 4.39 0.51
C VAL A 193 -6.75 3.17 -0.36
N LEU A 194 -7.93 3.12 -0.98
CA LEU A 194 -8.29 2.10 -1.94
C LEU A 194 -8.81 2.74 -3.21
N LEU A 195 -8.13 2.47 -4.32
CA LEU A 195 -8.59 2.85 -5.65
C LEU A 195 -9.37 1.71 -6.28
N VAL A 196 -10.53 2.03 -6.85
CA VAL A 196 -11.38 1.08 -7.55
C VAL A 196 -11.73 1.65 -8.91
N ASP A 197 -11.06 1.15 -9.93
CA ASP A 197 -11.32 1.54 -11.31
C ASP A 197 -12.44 0.70 -11.92
N GLU A 198 -13.25 1.30 -12.80
CA GLU A 198 -14.18 0.53 -13.62
C GLU A 198 -13.44 -0.02 -14.85
N GLU A 199 -13.37 -1.35 -14.96
CA GLU A 199 -12.90 -1.98 -16.20
C GLU A 199 -13.89 -1.73 -17.35
N THR A 200 -13.44 -2.01 -18.57
CA THR A 200 -14.24 -1.77 -19.79
C THR A 200 -15.55 -2.59 -19.83
N ASP A 201 -15.63 -3.68 -19.07
CA ASP A 201 -16.82 -4.50 -18.91
C ASP A 201 -17.71 -4.11 -17.72
N GLY A 202 -17.33 -3.04 -16.99
CA GLY A 202 -18.03 -2.53 -15.81
C GLY A 202 -17.73 -3.30 -14.52
N THR A 203 -16.78 -4.24 -14.53
CA THR A 203 -16.31 -4.88 -13.29
C THR A 203 -15.36 -3.96 -12.54
N PRO A 204 -15.49 -3.83 -11.20
CA PRO A 204 -14.54 -3.05 -10.41
C PRO A 204 -13.20 -3.78 -10.33
N HIS A 205 -12.14 -3.12 -10.78
CA HIS A 205 -10.76 -3.57 -10.58
C HIS A 205 -10.29 -3.09 -9.21
N ILE A 206 -9.77 -4.01 -8.40
CA ILE A 206 -9.23 -3.72 -7.08
C ILE A 206 -7.85 -4.38 -7.01
N ASP A 207 -6.83 -3.60 -6.66
CA ASP A 207 -5.54 -4.16 -6.31
C ASP A 207 -5.68 -4.98 -5.00
N GLU A 208 -5.19 -6.21 -5.02
CA GLU A 208 -5.37 -7.14 -3.90
C GLU A 208 -4.65 -6.66 -2.63
N ALA A 209 -3.47 -6.02 -2.77
CA ALA A 209 -2.72 -5.50 -1.65
C ALA A 209 -3.41 -4.26 -1.04
N GLU A 210 -3.90 -3.34 -1.88
CA GLU A 210 -4.71 -2.20 -1.43
C GLU A 210 -5.99 -2.66 -0.72
N GLY A 211 -6.70 -3.63 -1.30
CA GLY A 211 -7.91 -4.19 -0.69
C GLY A 211 -7.64 -4.81 0.67
N LEU A 212 -6.53 -5.53 0.81
CA LEU A 212 -6.12 -6.19 2.05
C LEU A 212 -5.70 -5.18 3.14
N GLU A 213 -4.88 -4.18 2.79
CA GLU A 213 -4.49 -3.11 3.69
C GLU A 213 -5.72 -2.33 4.18
N PHE A 214 -6.55 -1.84 3.25
CA PHE A 214 -7.75 -1.06 3.55
C PHE A 214 -8.71 -1.82 4.47
N THR A 215 -8.93 -3.10 4.17
CA THR A 215 -9.77 -3.97 4.99
C THR A 215 -9.17 -4.16 6.39
N SER A 216 -7.84 -4.26 6.51
CA SER A 216 -7.15 -4.44 7.80
C SER A 216 -7.28 -3.19 8.69
N VAL A 217 -7.13 -1.99 8.12
CA VAL A 217 -7.37 -0.73 8.85
C VAL A 217 -8.82 -0.62 9.31
N LEU A 218 -9.79 -0.87 8.42
CA LEU A 218 -11.21 -0.84 8.77
C LEU A 218 -11.53 -1.87 9.88
N ALA A 219 -11.00 -3.09 9.77
CA ALA A 219 -11.17 -4.15 10.75
C ALA A 219 -10.63 -3.75 12.13
N LEU A 220 -9.46 -3.13 12.18
CA LEU A 220 -8.87 -2.67 13.42
C LEU A 220 -9.77 -1.63 14.10
N GLY A 221 -10.26 -0.65 13.35
CA GLY A 221 -11.17 0.36 13.89
C GLY A 221 -12.48 -0.25 14.42
N LEU A 222 -13.06 -1.21 13.71
CA LEU A 222 -14.26 -1.94 14.15
C LEU A 222 -14.01 -2.77 15.41
N ALA A 223 -12.86 -3.44 15.50
CA ALA A 223 -12.53 -4.33 16.63
C ALA A 223 -12.22 -3.54 17.91
N THR A 224 -11.56 -2.39 17.75
CA THR A 224 -11.11 -1.54 18.86
C THR A 224 -12.12 -0.47 19.25
N HIS A 225 -13.21 -0.32 18.48
CA HIS A 225 -14.18 0.77 18.62
C HIS A 225 -13.51 2.15 18.55
N SER A 226 -12.41 2.24 17.82
CA SER A 226 -11.65 3.48 17.69
C SER A 226 -12.42 4.48 16.82
N PRO A 227 -12.42 5.77 17.17
CA PRO A 227 -12.99 6.81 16.31
C PRO A 227 -12.36 6.76 14.92
N GLY A 228 -13.16 6.98 13.89
CA GLY A 228 -12.69 6.93 12.51
C GLY A 228 -13.78 7.29 11.51
N GLY A 229 -13.40 7.26 10.24
CA GLY A 229 -14.30 7.53 9.13
C GLY A 229 -13.93 6.73 7.90
N LEU A 230 -14.92 6.55 7.03
CA LEU A 230 -14.73 6.07 5.66
C LEU A 230 -15.34 7.10 4.74
N VAL A 231 -14.57 7.56 3.76
CA VAL A 231 -15.05 8.43 2.69
C VAL A 231 -14.87 7.72 1.36
N MET A 232 -15.83 7.89 0.47
CA MET A 232 -15.76 7.45 -0.91
C MET A 232 -16.02 8.65 -1.83
N ARG A 233 -15.02 8.99 -2.64
CA ARG A 233 -15.15 9.89 -3.78
C ARG A 233 -15.42 9.06 -5.03
N ILE A 234 -16.41 9.45 -5.82
CA ILE A 234 -16.73 8.84 -7.11
C ILE A 234 -16.52 9.88 -8.19
N SER A 235 -15.73 9.51 -9.19
CA SER A 235 -15.46 10.31 -10.37
C SER A 235 -16.07 9.66 -11.61
N ALA A 236 -16.94 10.39 -12.29
CA ALA A 236 -17.60 9.94 -13.51
C ALA A 236 -17.28 10.90 -14.67
N PRO A 237 -17.06 10.39 -15.90
CA PRO A 237 -16.73 11.25 -17.05
C PRO A 237 -17.79 12.34 -17.28
N GLY A 238 -17.37 13.60 -17.29
CA GLY A 238 -18.20 14.74 -17.66
C GLY A 238 -19.20 15.23 -16.59
N GLY A 239 -19.09 14.74 -15.35
CA GLY A 239 -19.89 15.21 -14.21
C GLY A 239 -19.04 15.78 -13.07
N PRO A 240 -19.68 16.39 -12.05
CA PRO A 240 -19.01 16.68 -10.78
C PRO A 240 -18.68 15.38 -10.03
N ASP A 241 -17.61 15.42 -9.25
CA ASP A 241 -17.29 14.31 -8.36
C ASP A 241 -18.28 14.25 -7.21
N ARG A 242 -18.60 13.04 -6.73
CA ARG A 242 -19.52 12.85 -5.62
C ARG A 242 -18.80 12.28 -4.42
N ILE A 243 -19.01 12.90 -3.26
CA ILE A 243 -18.38 12.46 -2.01
C ILE A 243 -19.45 11.94 -1.06
N HIS A 244 -19.25 10.71 -0.59
CA HIS A 244 -20.08 10.03 0.38
C HIS A 244 -19.23 9.67 1.60
N GLY A 245 -19.79 9.80 2.81
CA GLY A 245 -19.04 9.55 4.04
C GLY A 245 -19.82 8.73 5.06
N TRP A 246 -19.08 7.96 5.85
CA TRP A 246 -19.57 7.23 7.01
C TRP A 246 -18.63 7.49 8.20
N SER A 247 -19.20 7.62 9.39
CA SER A 247 -18.42 7.57 10.63
C SER A 247 -18.31 6.13 11.13
N LEU A 248 -17.13 5.77 11.61
CA LEU A 248 -16.90 4.49 12.27
C LEU A 248 -17.38 4.59 13.71
N ARG A 249 -18.48 3.89 14.03
CA ARG A 249 -19.09 3.92 15.37
C ARG A 249 -19.59 2.55 15.75
N GLY A 250 -19.29 2.15 17.00
CA GLY A 250 -19.68 0.85 17.52
C GLY A 250 -19.16 -0.28 16.63
N TYR A 251 -20.09 -1.05 16.07
CA TYR A 251 -19.79 -2.24 15.27
C TYR A 251 -19.90 -2.03 13.76
N GLY A 252 -20.02 -0.79 13.27
CA GLY A 252 -20.25 -0.55 11.84
C GLY A 252 -20.03 0.87 11.36
N LEU A 253 -20.57 1.14 10.17
CA LEU A 253 -20.47 2.42 9.47
C LEU A 253 -21.81 3.16 9.58
N GLU A 254 -21.82 4.28 10.30
CA GLU A 254 -22.98 5.15 10.40
C GLU A 254 -22.93 6.22 9.30
N PRO A 255 -24.00 6.41 8.51
CA PRO A 255 -23.98 7.32 7.37
C PRO A 255 -23.86 8.78 7.82
N LEU A 256 -22.95 9.54 7.20
CA LEU A 256 -22.86 10.98 7.38
C LEU A 256 -23.87 11.69 6.47
N THR A 257 -24.48 12.76 6.98
CA THR A 257 -25.28 13.66 6.14
C THR A 257 -24.39 14.42 5.16
N ALA A 258 -24.96 14.88 4.05
CA ALA A 258 -24.25 15.73 3.09
C ALA A 258 -23.57 16.95 3.76
N ALA A 259 -24.21 17.55 4.76
CA ALA A 259 -23.66 18.65 5.52
C ALA A 259 -22.45 18.24 6.38
N GLN A 260 -22.47 17.05 6.99
CA GLN A 260 -21.33 16.54 7.76
C GLN A 260 -20.15 16.18 6.85
N VAL A 261 -20.39 15.64 5.66
CA VAL A 261 -19.33 15.38 4.68
C VAL A 261 -18.73 16.71 4.19
N PHE A 262 -19.56 17.70 3.89
CA PHE A 262 -19.13 19.05 3.51
C PHE A 262 -18.24 19.69 4.60
N ASP A 263 -18.71 19.67 5.84
CA ASP A 263 -17.98 20.23 7.00
C ASP A 263 -16.61 19.57 7.19
N ALA A 264 -16.55 18.24 7.08
CA ALA A 264 -15.31 17.48 7.17
C ALA A 264 -14.30 17.84 6.06
N TYR A 265 -14.76 18.09 4.82
CA TYR A 265 -13.88 18.48 3.70
C TYR A 265 -13.49 19.96 3.70
N CYS A 266 -14.26 20.80 4.39
CA CYS A 266 -13.97 22.22 4.53
C CYS A 266 -13.21 22.52 5.84
N THR A 267 -12.64 21.51 6.50
CA THR A 267 -11.88 21.65 7.75
C THR A 267 -10.52 20.98 7.59
N ASP A 268 -9.46 21.72 7.87
CA ASP A 268 -8.09 21.19 7.87
C ASP A 268 -7.94 20.12 8.96
N ALA A 269 -7.42 18.95 8.59
CA ALA A 269 -7.32 17.83 9.52
C ALA A 269 -6.26 18.03 10.63
N GLU A 270 -5.27 18.89 10.40
CA GLU A 270 -4.22 19.17 11.39
C GLU A 270 -4.55 20.41 12.24
N SER A 271 -4.95 21.52 11.61
CA SER A 271 -5.17 22.80 12.28
C SER A 271 -6.61 23.02 12.73
N GLY A 272 -7.58 22.35 12.09
CA GLY A 272 -9.01 22.60 12.27
C GLY A 272 -9.50 23.90 11.60
N ASP A 273 -8.66 24.56 10.80
CA ASP A 273 -9.03 25.78 10.10
C ASP A 273 -9.98 25.50 8.93
N LEU A 274 -10.81 26.50 8.59
CA LEU A 274 -11.72 26.37 7.47
C LEU A 274 -10.98 26.47 6.13
N ILE A 275 -11.19 25.46 5.28
CA ILE A 275 -10.71 25.39 3.91
C ILE A 275 -11.88 25.70 2.96
N SER A 276 -11.59 26.40 1.86
CA SER A 276 -12.61 26.65 0.83
C SER A 276 -13.04 25.34 0.17
N PRO A 277 -14.34 25.14 -0.10
CA PRO A 277 -14.82 23.92 -0.74
C PRO A 277 -14.22 23.74 -2.13
N GLU A 278 -13.95 22.49 -2.49
CA GLU A 278 -13.46 22.14 -3.81
C GLU A 278 -14.53 22.44 -4.87
N SER A 279 -14.11 23.02 -6.01
CA SER A 279 -15.02 23.27 -7.12
C SER A 279 -15.37 21.97 -7.83
N ASN A 280 -16.59 21.88 -8.38
CA ASN A 280 -17.06 20.71 -9.13
C ASN A 280 -17.16 19.42 -8.30
N VAL A 281 -17.52 19.55 -7.01
CA VAL A 281 -17.76 18.45 -6.08
C VAL A 281 -19.14 18.56 -5.43
N ASP A 282 -19.89 17.46 -5.46
CA ASP A 282 -21.19 17.29 -4.81
C ASP A 282 -21.04 16.44 -3.55
N TYR A 283 -21.27 17.05 -2.37
CA TYR A 283 -21.30 16.35 -1.10
C TYR A 283 -22.67 15.68 -0.90
N CYS A 284 -22.69 14.37 -0.76
CA CYS A 284 -23.89 13.55 -0.82
C CYS A 284 -24.06 12.72 0.45
N ALA A 285 -25.32 12.46 0.82
CA ALA A 285 -25.59 11.35 1.74
C ALA A 285 -25.15 10.03 1.10
N PRO A 286 -24.54 9.10 1.85
CA PRO A 286 -24.14 7.81 1.32
C PRO A 286 -25.35 6.93 0.98
N PRO A 287 -25.18 5.94 0.08
CA PRO A 287 -26.18 4.91 -0.10
C PRO A 287 -26.38 4.10 1.19
N ASP A 288 -27.61 3.61 1.39
CA ASP A 288 -27.91 2.71 2.51
C ASP A 288 -27.21 1.37 2.30
N LEU A 289 -26.32 1.02 3.23
CA LEU A 289 -25.60 -0.26 3.22
C LEU A 289 -26.50 -1.44 3.66
N GLY A 290 -27.75 -1.15 4.04
CA GLY A 290 -28.69 -2.10 4.62
C GLY A 290 -28.34 -2.42 6.07
N ALA A 291 -29.28 -3.04 6.78
CA ALA A 291 -28.99 -3.59 8.09
C ALA A 291 -27.89 -4.65 7.95
N ASP A 292 -26.89 -4.59 8.83
CA ASP A 292 -25.91 -5.66 8.96
C ASP A 292 -26.67 -6.90 9.43
N ARG A 293 -27.16 -7.71 8.48
CA ARG A 293 -27.76 -9.02 8.75
C ARG A 293 -26.64 -9.98 9.16
N LEU A 294 -26.01 -9.69 10.28
CA LEU A 294 -25.41 -10.74 11.07
C LEU A 294 -26.56 -11.62 11.58
N PRO A 295 -26.40 -12.96 11.59
CA PRO A 295 -27.18 -13.77 12.53
C PRO A 295 -26.97 -13.18 13.93
N PRO A 296 -27.96 -13.24 14.84
CA PRO A 296 -27.89 -12.56 16.13
C PRO A 296 -26.62 -12.97 16.87
N GLY A 297 -25.61 -12.10 16.82
CA GLY A 297 -24.24 -12.35 17.26
C GLY A 297 -23.86 -11.34 18.32
N HIS A 298 -24.54 -11.49 19.46
CA HIS A 298 -24.05 -11.24 20.82
C HIS A 298 -23.53 -9.83 21.13
N HIS A 299 -24.46 -8.98 21.57
CA HIS A 299 -24.13 -7.85 22.44
C HIS A 299 -23.51 -8.37 23.74
N HIS A 300 -22.25 -8.05 23.99
CA HIS A 300 -21.65 -8.05 25.33
C HIS A 300 -20.91 -6.72 25.52
#